data_AF-A0A932CVW7-F1
#
_entry.id   AF-A0A932CVW7-F1
#
_cell.length_a   1.000
_cell.length_b   1.000
_cell.length_c   1.000
_cell.angle_alpha   90.00
_cell.angle_beta   90.00
_cell.angle_gamma   90.00
#
_symmetry.space_group_name_H-M   'P 1'
#
loop_
_entity.id
_entity.type
_entity.pdbx_description
1 polymer ?
#
loop_
_entity_poly.entity_id
_entity_poly.type
_entity_poly.pdbx_seq_one_letter_code
_entity_poly.pdbx_strand_id
1 'polypeptide(L)'
;MSQCPRCGTAADPGSQSCSACGAPMAAAGRGGEKARTGPRRAYLTELATKAFDLADTFNLMFEEPFVGWRAELAKPGMSTAGGKQALQHMGLLAQGGGTLVIGHIDQSTNQAEIRTYERVDAMHRERFQSPFPIAPEDWDAFANKVARFLRTEGFTITLVDTGVSRRPRAASPGVPVLWVVLGGLLIAAVAVAATLLVLRYAP
;
A
#
# COMPACT_ATOMS: atom_id res chain seq x y z
N MET A 1 -47.03 23.43 19.13
CA MET A 1 -46.06 23.73 20.21
C MET A 1 -45.21 22.50 20.43
N SER A 2 -43.95 22.50 20.00
CA SER A 2 -43.02 21.39 20.21
C SER A 2 -42.52 21.41 21.65
N GLN A 3 -42.71 20.31 22.39
CA GLN A 3 -42.15 20.15 23.72
C GLN A 3 -40.74 19.53 23.64
N CYS A 4 -39.86 19.88 24.56
CA CYS A 4 -38.54 19.29 24.65
C CYS A 4 -38.65 17.81 25.02
N PRO A 5 -38.06 16.88 24.25
CA PRO A 5 -38.15 15.45 24.52
C PRO A 5 -37.41 15.02 25.79
N ARG A 6 -36.54 15.87 26.34
CA ARG A 6 -35.74 15.56 27.54
C ARG A 6 -36.40 16.01 28.84
N CYS A 7 -37.07 17.14 28.85
CA CYS A 7 -37.62 17.73 30.09
C CYS A 7 -39.08 18.18 29.98
N GLY A 8 -39.73 18.00 28.83
CA GLY A 8 -41.15 18.31 28.62
C GLY A 8 -41.49 19.80 28.52
N THR A 9 -40.52 20.69 28.74
CA THR A 9 -40.74 22.15 28.66
C THR A 9 -41.08 22.57 27.23
N ALA A 10 -41.97 23.55 27.06
CA ALA A 10 -42.27 24.10 25.75
C ALA A 10 -40.99 24.69 25.12
N ALA A 11 -40.66 24.27 23.91
CA ALA A 11 -39.48 24.78 23.21
C ALA A 11 -39.84 26.07 22.45
N ASP A 12 -38.93 27.05 22.52
CA ASP A 12 -39.05 28.28 21.75
C ASP A 12 -38.93 27.94 20.25
N PRO A 13 -39.83 28.46 19.39
CA PRO A 13 -39.79 28.19 17.96
C PRO A 13 -38.45 28.62 17.36
N GLY A 14 -37.69 27.67 16.79
CA GLY A 14 -36.41 27.94 16.12
C GLY A 14 -35.16 27.89 17.02
N SER A 15 -35.29 27.57 18.30
CA SER A 15 -34.14 27.38 19.20
C SER A 15 -33.36 26.08 18.88
N GLN A 16 -32.03 26.18 18.79
CA GLN A 16 -31.15 25.01 18.55
C GLN A 16 -31.00 24.13 19.80
N SER A 17 -31.22 24.70 20.98
CA SER A 17 -31.15 24.02 22.28
C SER A 17 -32.26 24.50 23.20
N CYS A 18 -32.76 23.61 24.07
CA CYS A 18 -33.73 23.94 25.10
C CYS A 18 -33.12 24.88 26.14
N SER A 19 -33.77 26.01 26.38
CA SER A 19 -33.35 27.02 27.36
C SER A 19 -33.40 26.53 28.81
N ALA A 20 -34.25 25.54 29.12
CA ALA A 20 -34.41 25.01 30.48
C ALA A 20 -33.36 23.95 30.85
N CYS A 21 -32.96 23.08 29.92
CA CYS A 21 -32.08 21.95 30.22
C CYS A 21 -30.85 21.83 29.30
N GLY A 22 -30.70 22.74 28.32
CA GLY A 22 -29.60 22.72 27.36
C GLY A 22 -29.68 21.60 26.31
N ALA A 23 -30.76 20.82 26.25
CA ALA A 23 -30.86 19.72 25.30
C ALA A 23 -30.95 20.22 23.86
N PRO A 24 -30.13 19.70 22.92
CA PRO A 24 -30.22 20.08 21.51
C PRO A 24 -31.56 19.61 20.93
N MET A 25 -32.31 20.52 20.32
CA MET A 25 -33.62 20.23 19.72
C MET A 25 -33.50 19.65 18.30
N ALA A 26 -32.32 19.78 17.69
CA ALA A 26 -31.98 19.21 16.39
C ALA A 26 -30.90 18.13 16.53
N ALA A 27 -31.33 16.87 16.65
CA ALA A 27 -30.43 15.72 16.46
C ALA A 27 -31.14 14.52 15.81
N ALA A 28 -32.03 14.80 14.84
CA ALA A 28 -32.37 13.84 13.80
C ALA A 28 -31.46 14.14 12.59
N GLY A 29 -30.42 13.32 12.40
CA GLY A 29 -29.51 13.52 11.28
C GLY A 29 -28.12 12.90 11.38
N ARG A 30 -27.88 11.90 12.24
CA ARG A 30 -26.77 10.97 11.97
C ARG A 30 -27.26 10.02 10.89
N GLY A 31 -27.12 10.45 9.64
CA GLY A 31 -27.07 9.54 8.51
C GLY A 31 -26.03 8.49 8.85
N GLY A 32 -26.50 7.30 9.22
CA GLY A 32 -25.67 6.13 9.26
C GLY A 32 -25.15 5.95 7.84
N GLU A 33 -23.93 6.42 7.60
CA GLU A 33 -23.11 5.93 6.51
C GLU A 33 -22.99 4.43 6.77
N LYS A 34 -23.89 3.66 6.15
CA LYS A 34 -23.75 2.21 6.03
C LYS A 34 -22.37 2.02 5.44
N ALA A 35 -21.41 1.73 6.31
CA ALA A 35 -20.08 1.32 5.93
C ALA A 35 -20.27 0.26 4.87
N ARG A 36 -19.92 0.61 3.63
CA ARG A 36 -19.89 -0.35 2.54
C ARG A 36 -18.78 -1.33 2.90
N THR A 37 -19.13 -2.37 3.65
CA THR A 37 -18.32 -3.55 3.93
C THR A 37 -18.25 -4.33 2.62
N GLY A 38 -17.52 -3.77 1.66
CA GLY A 38 -17.20 -4.45 0.41
C GLY A 38 -15.95 -5.32 0.59
N PRO A 39 -15.74 -6.32 -0.27
CA PRO A 39 -14.57 -7.22 -0.25
C PRO A 39 -13.22 -6.49 -0.19
N ARG A 40 -13.16 -5.27 -0.74
CA ARG A 40 -11.98 -4.40 -0.69
C ARG A 40 -11.56 -3.99 0.73
N ARG A 41 -12.51 -3.71 1.63
CA ARG A 41 -12.17 -3.33 3.02
C ARG A 41 -11.58 -4.50 3.81
N ALA A 42 -12.15 -5.70 3.65
CA ALA A 42 -11.63 -6.90 4.26
C ALA A 42 -10.19 -7.21 3.79
N TYR A 43 -9.92 -7.10 2.48
CA TYR A 43 -8.58 -7.27 1.91
C TYR A 43 -7.56 -6.27 2.47
N LEU A 44 -7.94 -5.00 2.63
CA LEU A 44 -7.06 -3.98 3.21
C LEU A 44 -6.75 -4.23 4.69
N THR A 45 -7.71 -4.75 5.44
CA THR A 45 -7.50 -5.14 6.84
C THR A 45 -6.56 -6.35 6.93
N GLU A 46 -6.77 -7.39 6.12
CA GLU A 46 -5.88 -8.57 6.08
C GLU A 46 -4.45 -8.18 5.72
N LEU A 47 -4.28 -7.30 4.72
CA LEU A 47 -2.98 -6.79 4.32
C LEU A 47 -2.31 -6.00 5.46
N ALA A 48 -3.08 -5.18 6.20
CA ALA A 48 -2.56 -4.46 7.34
C ALA A 48 -2.09 -5.42 8.45
N THR A 49 -2.88 -6.46 8.78
CA THR A 49 -2.49 -7.46 9.79
C THR A 49 -1.19 -8.18 9.42
N LYS A 50 -1.09 -8.70 8.19
CA LYS A 50 0.15 -9.32 7.70
C LYS A 50 1.34 -8.37 7.79
N ALA A 51 1.10 -7.07 7.57
CA ALA A 51 2.15 -6.09 7.64
C ALA A 51 2.66 -5.76 9.05
N PHE A 52 1.78 -5.84 10.05
CA PHE A 52 2.18 -5.76 11.44
C PHE A 52 2.99 -6.98 11.86
N ASP A 53 2.49 -8.18 11.53
CA ASP A 53 3.17 -9.44 11.88
C ASP A 53 4.57 -9.54 11.25
N LEU A 54 4.72 -9.09 10.00
CA LEU A 54 6.00 -9.02 9.32
C LEU A 54 6.98 -8.06 10.02
N ALA A 55 6.51 -6.87 10.39
CA ALA A 55 7.32 -5.87 11.09
C ALA A 55 7.75 -6.35 12.47
N ASP A 56 6.86 -6.99 13.23
CA ASP A 56 7.20 -7.54 14.54
C ASP A 56 8.22 -8.67 14.44
N THR A 57 8.03 -9.61 13.51
CA THR A 57 8.98 -10.71 13.29
C THR A 57 10.34 -10.19 12.82
N PHE A 58 10.36 -9.22 11.90
CA PHE A 58 11.59 -8.59 11.44
C PHE A 58 12.33 -7.89 12.59
N ASN A 59 11.64 -7.06 13.36
CA ASN A 59 12.26 -6.28 14.43
C ASN A 59 12.83 -7.17 15.56
N LEU A 60 12.21 -8.33 15.81
CA LEU A 60 12.73 -9.34 16.73
C LEU A 60 13.95 -10.06 16.18
N MET A 61 13.94 -10.43 14.89
CA MET A 61 15.04 -11.19 14.26
C MET A 61 16.31 -10.37 14.01
N PHE A 62 16.17 -9.05 13.88
CA PHE A 62 17.22 -8.12 13.50
C PHE A 62 17.35 -6.96 14.50
N GLU A 63 17.19 -7.24 15.79
CA GLU A 63 17.27 -6.24 16.86
C GLU A 63 18.67 -5.62 16.98
N GLU A 64 19.73 -6.41 16.85
CA GLU A 64 21.11 -5.91 16.87
C GLU A 64 21.98 -6.64 15.83
N PRO A 65 21.80 -6.36 14.53
CA PRO A 65 22.58 -7.02 13.47
C PRO A 65 24.06 -6.65 13.52
N PHE A 66 24.40 -5.49 14.11
CA PHE A 66 25.76 -5.02 14.29
C PHE A 66 25.87 -4.30 15.64
N VAL A 67 27.06 -4.29 16.23
CA VAL A 67 27.30 -3.63 17.52
C VAL A 67 26.89 -2.16 17.44
N GLY A 68 25.94 -1.75 18.27
CA GLY A 68 25.48 -0.36 18.30
C GLY A 68 24.51 0.04 17.20
N TRP A 69 24.01 -0.92 16.41
CA TRP A 69 23.03 -0.69 15.34
C TRP A 69 21.83 -1.63 15.47
N ARG A 70 20.64 -1.09 15.24
CA ARG A 70 19.38 -1.85 15.17
C ARG A 70 18.77 -1.75 13.79
N ALA A 71 18.31 -2.86 13.23
CA ALA A 71 17.45 -2.81 12.04
C ALA A 71 15.97 -2.74 12.46
N GLU A 72 15.20 -1.93 11.76
CA GLU A 72 13.78 -1.74 12.05
C GLU A 72 12.97 -1.67 10.76
N LEU A 73 11.87 -2.41 10.70
CA LEU A 73 10.85 -2.29 9.68
C LEU A 73 9.73 -1.41 10.22
N ALA A 74 9.49 -0.29 9.56
CA ALA A 74 8.45 0.65 9.96
C ALA A 74 7.06 -0.01 9.88
N LYS A 75 6.30 0.03 10.98
CA LYS A 75 4.92 -0.45 11.01
C LYS A 75 4.02 0.44 10.14
N PRO A 76 2.99 -0.10 9.46
CA PRO A 76 2.07 0.70 8.67
C PRO A 76 1.25 1.61 9.60
N GLY A 77 1.09 2.89 9.24
CA GLY A 77 0.25 3.81 10.02
C GLY A 77 -1.25 3.46 9.94
N MET A 78 -2.01 3.77 11.00
CA MET A 78 -3.48 3.68 10.99
C MET A 78 -4.07 4.79 10.10
N SER A 79 -4.23 4.53 8.81
CA SER A 79 -5.22 5.15 7.90
C SER A 79 -5.15 6.67 7.63
N THR A 80 -4.82 7.09 6.40
CA THR A 80 -5.42 8.31 5.77
C THR A 80 -5.54 8.29 4.23
N ALA A 81 -5.02 7.29 3.50
CA ALA A 81 -5.16 7.23 2.04
C ALA A 81 -5.81 5.93 1.50
N GLY A 82 -6.77 5.36 2.25
CA GLY A 82 -7.62 4.26 1.75
C GLY A 82 -6.87 2.98 1.39
N GLY A 83 -5.86 2.59 2.18
CA GLY A 83 -5.12 1.35 2.00
C GLY A 83 -4.19 1.30 0.78
N LYS A 84 -3.86 2.46 0.20
CA LYS A 84 -2.98 2.58 -0.99
C LYS A 84 -1.48 2.59 -0.69
N GLN A 85 -1.07 2.56 0.58
CA GLN A 85 0.35 2.59 0.94
C GLN A 85 0.68 1.39 1.83
N ALA A 86 1.05 0.30 1.17
CA ALA A 86 1.60 -0.92 1.78
C ALA A 86 3.14 -0.93 1.75
N LEU A 87 3.75 0.22 1.43
CA LEU A 87 5.19 0.40 1.36
C LEU A 87 5.73 0.71 2.77
N GLN A 88 6.55 -0.19 3.30
CA GLN A 88 7.24 -0.04 4.57
C GLN A 88 8.73 0.15 4.34
N HIS A 89 9.34 1.03 5.12
CA HIS A 89 10.78 1.29 5.04
C HIS A 89 11.54 0.42 6.04
N MET A 90 12.62 -0.20 5.57
CA MET A 90 13.62 -0.82 6.43
C MET A 90 14.67 0.23 6.76
N GLY A 91 14.83 0.55 8.04
CA GLY A 91 15.82 1.47 8.58
C GLY A 91 16.91 0.72 9.34
N LEU A 92 18.10 1.29 9.36
CA LEU A 92 19.20 0.93 10.24
C LEU A 92 19.46 2.14 11.15
N LEU A 93 19.26 1.95 12.45
CA LEU A 93 19.33 2.97 13.48
C LEU A 93 20.63 2.80 14.26
N ALA A 94 21.47 3.82 14.26
CA ALA A 94 22.62 3.90 15.15
C ALA A 94 22.17 4.26 16.57
N GLN A 95 22.83 3.74 17.60
CA GLN A 95 22.60 4.16 18.99
C GLN A 95 22.75 5.68 19.20
N GLY A 96 23.55 6.36 18.37
CA GLY A 96 23.69 7.83 18.37
C GLY A 96 22.53 8.61 17.74
N GLY A 97 21.45 7.94 17.32
CA GLY A 97 20.22 8.58 16.82
C GLY A 97 20.16 8.80 15.30
N GLY A 98 21.19 8.40 14.56
CA GLY A 98 21.19 8.44 13.09
C GLY A 98 20.40 7.27 12.48
N THR A 99 19.52 7.54 11.52
CA THR A 99 18.81 6.49 10.77
C THR A 99 19.20 6.51 9.30
N LEU A 100 19.58 5.35 8.77
CA LEU A 100 19.75 5.11 7.33
C LEU A 100 18.63 4.22 6.83
N VAL A 101 17.94 4.64 5.75
CA VAL A 101 16.97 3.75 5.10
C VAL A 101 17.76 2.77 4.25
N ILE A 102 17.69 1.49 4.57
CA ILE A 102 18.46 0.43 3.92
C ILE A 102 17.66 -0.36 2.89
N GLY A 103 16.35 -0.19 2.87
CA GLY A 103 15.49 -0.77 1.84
C GLY A 103 14.02 -0.46 2.04
N HIS A 104 13.17 -1.12 1.27
CA HIS A 104 11.72 -1.04 1.41
C HIS A 104 11.04 -2.35 1.02
N ILE A 105 9.86 -2.54 1.56
CA ILE A 105 9.00 -3.70 1.30
C ILE A 105 7.66 -3.16 0.82
N ASP A 106 7.19 -3.62 -0.33
CA ASP A 106 5.85 -3.37 -0.85
C ASP A 106 5.04 -4.66 -0.79
N GLN A 107 4.15 -4.76 0.18
CA GLN A 107 3.31 -5.94 0.38
C GLN A 107 2.16 -6.04 -0.61
N SER A 108 1.81 -4.95 -1.29
CA SER A 108 0.77 -5.01 -2.32
C SER A 108 1.26 -5.74 -3.57
N THR A 109 2.58 -5.74 -3.79
CA THR A 109 3.21 -6.38 -4.96
C THR A 109 4.14 -7.54 -4.61
N ASN A 110 4.29 -7.87 -3.32
CA ASN A 110 5.26 -8.84 -2.80
C ASN A 110 6.68 -8.59 -3.31
N GLN A 111 7.08 -7.31 -3.38
CA GLN A 111 8.43 -6.92 -3.76
C GLN A 111 9.16 -6.30 -2.57
N ALA A 112 10.45 -6.59 -2.46
CA ALA A 112 11.33 -5.93 -1.52
C ALA A 112 12.62 -5.50 -2.21
N GLU A 113 13.12 -4.34 -1.82
CA GLU A 113 14.39 -3.81 -2.27
C GLU A 113 15.33 -3.69 -1.06
N ILE A 114 16.56 -4.18 -1.24
CA ILE A 114 17.65 -4.05 -0.28
C ILE A 114 18.77 -3.28 -0.98
N ARG A 115 19.29 -2.23 -0.35
CA ARG A 115 20.37 -1.42 -0.90
C ARG A 115 21.72 -2.15 -0.74
N THR A 116 22.59 -2.00 -1.73
CA THR A 116 23.97 -2.50 -1.67
C THR A 116 24.81 -1.71 -0.67
N TYR A 117 25.97 -2.27 -0.32
CA TYR A 117 26.92 -1.63 0.60
C TYR A 117 27.32 -0.24 0.09
N GLU A 118 27.68 -0.15 -1.18
CA GLU A 118 28.13 1.06 -1.87
C GLU A 118 27.08 2.17 -1.74
N ARG A 119 25.80 1.79 -1.85
CA ARG A 119 24.69 2.74 -1.71
C ARG A 119 24.52 3.21 -0.26
N VAL A 120 24.64 2.30 0.70
CA VAL A 120 24.52 2.64 2.12
C VAL A 120 25.71 3.48 2.59
N ASP A 121 26.92 3.16 2.15
CA ASP A 121 28.13 3.95 2.41
C ASP A 121 28.03 5.35 1.82
N ALA A 122 27.58 5.47 0.56
CA ALA A 122 27.36 6.79 -0.05
C ALA A 122 26.34 7.63 0.75
N MET A 123 25.21 7.05 1.18
CA MET A 123 24.22 7.75 2.00
C MET A 123 24.78 8.13 3.38
N HIS A 124 25.59 7.27 4.00
CA HIS A 124 26.22 7.56 5.28
C HIS A 124 27.22 8.72 5.15
N ARG A 125 28.07 8.72 4.12
CA ARG A 125 29.02 9.80 3.85
C ARG A 125 28.33 11.13 3.57
N GLU A 126 27.27 11.12 2.78
CA GLU A 126 26.47 12.32 2.49
C GLU A 126 25.87 12.91 3.77
N ARG A 127 25.34 12.07 4.65
CA ARG A 127 24.63 12.50 5.86
C ARG A 127 25.55 12.81 7.05
N PHE A 128 26.58 12.01 7.26
CA PHE A 128 27.41 12.01 8.47
C PHE A 128 28.88 12.34 8.20
N GLN A 129 29.22 12.72 6.96
CA GLN A 129 30.56 13.15 6.55
C GLN A 129 31.69 12.16 6.87
N SER A 130 31.34 10.88 7.01
CA SER A 130 32.23 9.79 7.43
C SER A 130 31.87 8.49 6.70
N PRO A 131 32.83 7.58 6.51
CA PRO A 131 32.55 6.25 5.97
C PRO A 131 31.54 5.50 6.84
N PHE A 132 30.76 4.61 6.23
CA PHE A 132 29.86 3.73 6.97
C PHE A 132 30.68 2.77 7.84
N PRO A 133 30.44 2.72 9.17
CA PRO A 133 31.30 2.02 10.11
C PRO A 133 30.97 0.52 10.21
N ILE A 134 30.66 -0.10 9.07
CA ILE A 134 30.39 -1.54 8.94
C ILE A 134 31.21 -2.04 7.75
N ALA A 135 31.82 -3.20 7.88
CA ALA A 135 32.60 -3.79 6.79
C ALA A 135 31.65 -4.25 5.66
N PRO A 136 32.07 -4.18 4.39
CA PRO A 136 31.29 -4.68 3.27
C PRO A 136 30.85 -6.14 3.44
N GLU A 137 31.71 -6.99 3.99
CA GLU A 137 31.45 -8.41 4.19
C GLU A 137 30.35 -8.66 5.24
N ASP A 138 30.38 -7.89 6.33
CA ASP A 138 29.37 -7.94 7.38
C ASP A 138 28.02 -7.43 6.85
N TRP A 139 28.05 -6.37 6.03
CA TRP A 139 26.87 -5.86 5.35
C TRP A 139 26.25 -6.91 4.43
N ASP A 140 27.05 -7.56 3.59
CA ASP A 140 26.57 -8.59 2.67
C ASP A 140 26.00 -9.79 3.41
N ALA A 141 26.63 -10.23 4.50
CA ALA A 141 26.10 -11.29 5.34
C ALA A 141 24.71 -10.93 5.91
N PHE A 142 24.56 -9.71 6.42
CA PHE A 142 23.29 -9.18 6.91
C PHE A 142 22.24 -9.08 5.80
N ALA A 143 22.58 -8.44 4.67
CA ALA A 143 21.68 -8.28 3.53
C ALA A 143 21.19 -9.63 2.98
N ASN A 144 22.07 -10.63 2.94
CA ASN A 144 21.72 -12.00 2.55
C ASN A 144 20.78 -12.69 3.56
N LYS A 145 20.98 -12.45 4.86
CA LYS A 145 20.08 -12.95 5.92
C LYS A 145 18.69 -12.33 5.80
N VAL A 146 18.61 -11.01 5.58
CA VAL A 146 17.35 -10.30 5.32
C VAL A 146 16.69 -10.82 4.05
N ALA A 147 17.43 -10.95 2.94
CA ALA A 147 16.90 -11.46 1.69
C ALA A 147 16.35 -12.89 1.83
N ARG A 148 17.01 -13.75 2.61
CA ARG A 148 16.54 -15.11 2.90
C ARG A 148 15.24 -15.10 3.69
N PHE A 149 15.17 -14.29 4.75
CA PHE A 149 13.95 -14.11 5.54
C PHE A 149 12.78 -13.67 4.65
N LEU A 150 12.96 -12.61 3.87
CA LEU A 150 11.90 -12.07 3.00
C LEU A 150 11.49 -13.05 1.89
N ARG A 151 12.40 -13.88 1.36
CA ARG A 151 12.03 -14.96 0.43
C ARG A 151 11.17 -16.04 1.08
N THR A 152 11.44 -16.40 2.34
CA THR A 152 10.60 -17.33 3.10
C THR A 152 9.19 -16.76 3.30
N GLU A 153 9.08 -15.44 3.50
CA GLU A 153 7.80 -14.72 3.59
C GLU A 153 7.13 -14.49 2.21
N GLY A 154 7.73 -14.99 1.11
CA GLY A 154 7.13 -14.96 -0.23
C GLY A 154 7.44 -13.70 -1.07
N PHE A 155 8.40 -12.88 -0.66
CA PHE A 155 8.80 -11.67 -1.40
C PHE A 155 9.82 -11.96 -2.51
N THR A 156 9.69 -11.25 -3.62
CA THR A 156 10.73 -11.13 -4.65
C THR A 156 11.70 -10.03 -4.27
N ILE A 157 13.00 -10.34 -4.23
CA ILE A 157 14.05 -9.43 -3.73
C ILE A 157 14.86 -8.85 -4.87
N THR A 158 15.03 -7.53 -4.88
CA THR A 158 15.95 -6.81 -5.76
C THR A 158 17.05 -6.15 -4.92
N LEU A 159 18.31 -6.48 -5.21
CA LEU A 159 19.45 -5.73 -4.68
C LEU A 159 19.68 -4.51 -5.57
N VAL A 160 19.70 -3.32 -4.97
CA VAL A 160 19.77 -2.06 -5.72
C VAL A 160 21.18 -1.49 -5.62
N ASP A 161 21.96 -1.73 -6.67
CA ASP A 161 23.23 -1.07 -6.97
C ASP A 161 22.95 -0.11 -8.14
N THR A 162 23.17 1.18 -7.94
CA THR A 162 22.84 2.33 -8.83
C THR A 162 22.07 2.10 -10.16
N GLY A 163 20.91 2.78 -10.27
CA GLY A 163 20.35 3.17 -11.57
C GLY A 163 18.93 2.69 -11.82
N VAL A 164 17.94 3.36 -11.21
CA VAL A 164 16.51 3.17 -11.44
C VAL A 164 16.04 1.76 -11.06
N SER A 165 15.30 1.64 -9.95
CA SER A 165 14.44 0.48 -9.72
C SER A 165 13.49 0.37 -10.92
N ARG A 166 13.87 -0.44 -11.92
CA ARG A 166 13.00 -0.77 -13.03
C ARG A 166 12.10 -1.86 -12.46
N ARG A 167 11.01 -1.42 -11.82
CA ARG A 167 9.84 -2.26 -11.58
C ARG A 167 9.69 -3.16 -12.80
N PRO A 168 9.71 -4.50 -12.68
CA PRO A 168 9.35 -5.35 -13.80
C PRO A 168 7.95 -4.88 -14.20
N ARG A 169 7.85 -4.14 -15.30
CA ARG A 169 6.56 -3.78 -15.85
C ARG A 169 5.99 -5.11 -16.24
N ALA A 170 5.05 -5.62 -15.43
CA ALA A 170 4.28 -6.79 -15.77
C ALA A 170 3.85 -6.57 -17.22
N ALA A 171 4.45 -7.34 -18.12
CA ALA A 171 4.07 -7.33 -19.51
C ALA A 171 2.60 -7.73 -19.48
N SER A 172 1.72 -6.77 -19.77
CA SER A 172 0.35 -7.11 -20.10
C SER A 172 0.46 -8.16 -21.19
N PRO A 173 -0.11 -9.36 -21.06
CA PRO A 173 -0.12 -10.31 -22.16
C PRO A 173 -0.81 -9.60 -23.31
N GLY A 174 -0.02 -9.16 -24.29
CA GLY A 174 -0.53 -8.49 -25.47
C GLY A 174 -1.49 -9.46 -26.11
N VAL A 175 -2.76 -9.07 -26.21
CA VAL A 175 -3.73 -9.81 -27.03
C VAL A 175 -3.08 -9.95 -28.40
N PRO A 176 -2.78 -11.16 -28.89
CA PRO A 176 -2.06 -11.32 -30.14
C PRO A 176 -2.86 -10.63 -31.23
N VAL A 177 -2.24 -9.68 -31.95
CA VAL A 177 -2.87 -8.88 -33.02
C VAL A 177 -3.64 -9.75 -34.02
N LEU A 178 -3.23 -11.00 -34.20
CA LEU A 178 -3.91 -12.01 -35.00
C LEU A 178 -5.39 -12.22 -34.61
N TRP A 179 -5.72 -12.19 -33.31
CA TRP A 179 -7.10 -12.38 -32.83
C TRP A 179 -7.99 -11.16 -33.08
N VAL A 180 -7.43 -9.95 -33.04
CA VAL A 180 -8.17 -8.72 -33.37
C VAL A 180 -8.49 -8.66 -34.86
N VAL A 181 -7.54 -9.06 -35.71
CA VAL A 181 -7.74 -9.11 -37.16
C VAL A 181 -8.76 -10.18 -37.55
N LEU A 182 -8.67 -11.39 -36.97
CA LEU A 182 -9.65 -12.46 -37.23
C LEU A 182 -11.07 -12.10 -36.77
N GLY A 183 -11.22 -11.48 -35.60
CA GLY A 183 -12.51 -11.02 -35.11
C GLY A 183 -13.13 -9.93 -36.00
N GLY A 184 -12.33 -8.95 -36.42
CA GLY A 184 -12.79 -7.87 -37.32
C GLY A 184 -13.22 -8.39 -38.69
N LEU A 185 -12.49 -9.36 -39.25
CA LEU A 185 -12.76 -9.91 -40.58
C LEU A 185 -14.03 -10.77 -40.60
N LEU A 186 -14.34 -11.48 -39.51
CA LEU A 186 -15.59 -12.20 -39.32
C LEU A 186 -16.80 -11.25 -39.26
N ILE A 187 -16.69 -10.15 -38.52
CA ILE A 187 -17.78 -9.16 -38.41
C ILE A 187 -18.07 -8.52 -39.77
N ALA A 188 -17.03 -8.16 -40.53
CA ALA A 188 -17.19 -7.59 -41.87
C ALA A 188 -17.85 -8.59 -42.84
N ALA A 189 -17.45 -9.86 -42.81
CA ALA A 189 -18.03 -10.90 -43.66
C ALA A 189 -19.52 -11.13 -43.36
N VAL A 190 -19.91 -11.15 -42.08
CA VAL A 190 -21.32 -11.27 -41.67
C VAL A 190 -22.14 -10.06 -42.11
N ALA A 191 -21.60 -8.85 -41.98
CA ALA A 191 -22.27 -7.64 -42.43
C ALA A 191 -22.50 -7.66 -43.95
N VAL A 192 -21.48 -8.00 -44.74
CA VAL A 192 -21.59 -8.10 -46.21
C VAL A 192 -22.59 -9.18 -46.62
N ALA A 193 -22.54 -10.36 -45.98
CA ALA A 193 -23.48 -11.43 -46.25
C ALA A 193 -24.93 -11.01 -45.94
N ALA A 194 -25.17 -10.34 -44.81
CA ALA A 194 -26.48 -9.83 -44.44
C ALA A 194 -26.98 -8.76 -45.42
N THR A 195 -26.13 -7.82 -45.85
CA THR A 195 -26.50 -6.80 -46.85
C THR A 195 -26.86 -7.43 -48.19
N LEU A 196 -26.10 -8.42 -48.67
CA LEU A 196 -26.40 -9.14 -49.90
C LEU A 196 -27.70 -9.95 -49.79
N LEU A 197 -27.98 -10.53 -48.63
CA LEU A 197 -29.22 -11.27 -48.38
C LEU A 197 -30.43 -10.34 -48.40
N VAL A 198 -30.34 -9.15 -47.78
CA VAL A 198 -31.40 -8.14 -47.82
C VAL A 198 -31.64 -7.64 -49.24
N LEU A 199 -30.59 -7.38 -50.03
CA LEU A 199 -30.73 -6.96 -51.43
C LEU A 199 -31.33 -8.04 -52.34
N ARG A 200 -31.14 -9.32 -52.01
CA ARG A 200 -31.65 -10.45 -52.81
C ARG A 200 -33.10 -10.84 -52.47
N TYR A 201 -33.58 -10.47 -51.29
CA TYR A 201 -34.92 -10.79 -50.78
C TYR A 201 -35.81 -9.56 -50.60
N ALA A 202 -35.38 -8.38 -51.03
CA ALA A 202 -36.24 -7.20 -51.14
C ALA A 202 -37.19 -7.40 -52.36
N PRO A 203 -38.52 -7.43 -52.15
CA PRO A 203 -39.51 -7.62 -53.22
C PRO A 203 -39.64 -6.42 -54.16
#